data_AF-A0A2V8K0U3-F1
#
_entry.id   AF-A0A2V8K0U3-F1
#
_cell.length_a   1.000
_cell.length_b   1.000
_cell.length_c   1.000
_cell.angle_alpha   90.00
_cell.angle_beta   90.00
_cell.angle_gamma   90.00
#
_symmetry.space_group_name_H-M   'P 1'
#
loop_
_entity.id
_entity.type
_entity.pdbx_description
1 polymer ?
#
loop_
_entity_poly.entity_id
_entity_poly.type
_entity_poly.pdbx_seq_one_letter_code
_entity_poly.pdbx_strand_id
1 'polypeptide(L)'
;AFALIQPNDSRGNLGFNTFRRGGIRNMNAALARSWPLRSEMTLTFRAESINFFNTPQFADPNPDLSSPAFGKITNTLNDGRSFQFTLQLQF
;
A
#
# COMPACT_ATOMS: atom_id res chain seq x y z
N ALA A 1 31.62 18.06 2.42
CA ALA A 1 30.55 19.06 2.60
C ALA A 1 29.96 19.38 1.23
N PHE A 2 28.65 19.56 1.13
CA PHE A 2 28.00 19.97 -0.12
C PHE A 2 28.36 21.43 -0.44
N ALA A 3 28.76 21.73 -1.68
CA ALA A 3 29.10 23.07 -2.17
C ALA A 3 28.10 23.51 -3.24
N LEU A 4 27.90 24.82 -3.38
CA LEU A 4 27.07 25.40 -4.44
C LEU A 4 27.77 25.22 -5.80
N ILE A 5 26.97 24.93 -6.84
CA ILE A 5 27.46 24.78 -8.22
C ILE A 5 28.09 26.09 -8.70
N GLN A 6 29.27 26.04 -9.32
CA GLN A 6 29.97 27.23 -9.81
C GLN A 6 29.54 27.60 -11.23
N PRO A 7 29.75 28.85 -11.67
CA PRO A 7 29.59 29.22 -13.07
C PRO A 7 30.48 28.33 -13.96
N ASN A 8 29.88 27.72 -15.00
CA ASN A 8 30.45 26.73 -15.93
C ASN A 8 30.46 25.25 -15.50
N ASP A 9 30.03 24.91 -14.27
CA ASP A 9 29.85 23.51 -13.89
C ASP A 9 28.68 22.86 -14.65
N SER A 10 28.87 21.61 -15.08
CA SER A 10 27.83 20.80 -15.70
C SER A 10 26.67 20.60 -14.72
N ARG A 11 25.54 21.25 -15.01
CA ARG A 11 24.30 21.01 -14.27
C ARG A 11 23.74 19.63 -14.62
N GLY A 12 23.13 18.98 -13.64
CA GLY A 12 22.29 17.82 -13.91
C GLY A 12 21.10 18.23 -14.79
N ASN A 13 20.70 17.33 -15.70
CA ASN A 13 19.55 17.52 -16.59
C ASN A 13 18.27 16.82 -16.09
N LEU A 14 18.29 16.29 -14.86
CA LEU A 14 17.14 15.62 -14.26
C LEU A 14 16.09 16.64 -13.82
N GLY A 15 14.84 16.39 -14.21
CA GLY A 15 13.70 17.18 -13.78
C GLY A 15 13.35 16.95 -12.31
N PHE A 16 12.61 17.89 -11.73
CA PHE A 16 12.04 17.73 -10.40
C PHE A 16 11.10 16.51 -10.36
N ASN A 17 11.23 15.68 -9.31
CA ASN A 17 10.39 14.50 -9.07
C ASN A 17 10.34 13.48 -10.23
N THR A 18 11.47 13.31 -10.93
CA THR A 18 11.60 12.35 -12.06
C THR A 18 11.42 10.90 -11.60
N PHE A 19 11.89 10.55 -10.40
CA PHE A 19 11.74 9.22 -9.81
C PHE A 19 10.51 9.20 -8.92
N ARG A 20 9.40 8.71 -9.46
CA ARG A 20 8.12 8.63 -8.74
C ARG A 20 7.55 7.22 -8.82
N ARG A 21 6.91 6.77 -7.75
CA ARG A 21 6.10 5.54 -7.79
C ARG A 21 4.89 5.66 -8.71
N GLY A 22 4.35 4.50 -9.06
CA GLY A 22 3.04 4.39 -9.70
C GLY A 22 1.90 4.82 -8.78
N GLY A 23 0.74 5.09 -9.37
CA GLY A 23 -0.48 5.35 -8.59
C GLY A 23 -0.93 4.13 -7.79
N ILE A 24 -1.44 4.36 -6.59
CA ILE A 24 -2.00 3.31 -5.74
C ILE A 24 -3.51 3.22 -5.99
N ARG A 25 -4.00 2.04 -6.34
CA ARG A 25 -5.43 1.72 -6.43
C ARG A 25 -5.70 0.57 -5.49
N ASN A 26 -6.47 0.82 -4.44
CA ASN A 26 -6.82 -0.18 -3.44
C ASN A 26 -8.31 -0.15 -3.17
N MET A 27 -8.93 -1.33 -3.11
CA MET A 27 -10.30 -1.49 -2.64
C MET A 27 -10.31 -2.50 -1.50
N ASN A 28 -10.83 -2.10 -0.35
CA ASN A 28 -11.16 -2.99 0.74
C ASN A 28 -12.67 -3.25 0.71
N ALA A 29 -13.08 -4.45 1.09
CA ALA A 29 -14.49 -4.85 1.08
C ALA A 29 -14.84 -5.55 2.39
N ALA A 30 -16.07 -5.38 2.86
CA ALA A 30 -16.58 -6.09 4.02
C ALA A 30 -18.05 -6.47 3.79
N LEU A 31 -18.41 -7.67 4.26
CA LEU A 31 -19.77 -8.16 4.29
C LEU A 31 -20.06 -8.65 5.71
N ALA A 32 -21.14 -8.15 6.31
CA ALA A 32 -21.56 -8.54 7.65
C ALA A 32 -23.04 -8.93 7.65
N ARG A 33 -23.37 -9.92 8.47
CA ARG A 33 -24.76 -10.31 8.73
C ARG A 33 -24.93 -10.71 10.18
N SER A 34 -26.03 -10.27 10.76
CA SER A 34 -26.45 -10.66 12.10
C SER A 34 -27.69 -11.54 12.02
N TRP A 35 -27.72 -12.61 12.81
CA TRP A 35 -28.87 -13.49 12.98
C TRP A 35 -29.33 -13.43 14.44
N PRO A 36 -30.63 -13.16 14.68
CA PRO A 36 -31.19 -13.36 16.00
C PRO A 36 -31.16 -14.85 16.34
N LEU A 37 -30.70 -15.18 17.54
CA LEU A 37 -30.74 -16.51 18.12
C LEU A 37 -31.91 -16.60 19.12
N ARG A 38 -31.95 -17.67 19.91
CA ARG A 38 -32.90 -17.82 21.01
C ARG A 38 -32.45 -16.96 22.21
N SER A 39 -33.41 -16.45 22.99
CA SER A 39 -33.17 -15.72 24.24
C SER A 39 -32.28 -14.48 24.13
N GLU A 40 -32.76 -13.40 23.50
CA GLU A 40 -32.06 -12.08 23.37
C GLU A 40 -30.64 -12.11 22.76
N MET A 41 -30.14 -13.30 22.41
CA MET A 41 -28.82 -13.49 21.83
C MET A 41 -28.79 -13.11 20.35
N THR A 42 -27.68 -12.53 19.90
CA THR A 42 -27.43 -12.19 18.49
C THR A 42 -26.08 -12.74 18.06
N LEU A 43 -26.05 -13.46 16.93
CA LEU A 43 -24.82 -13.91 16.29
C LEU A 43 -24.51 -13.01 15.11
N THR A 44 -23.33 -12.38 15.08
CA THR A 44 -22.86 -11.58 13.95
C THR A 44 -21.65 -12.25 13.31
N PHE A 45 -21.73 -12.45 12.00
CA PHE A 45 -20.60 -12.87 11.17
C PHE A 45 -20.16 -11.71 10.28
N ARG A 46 -18.86 -11.47 10.21
CA ARG A 46 -18.25 -10.47 9.33
C ARG A 46 -17.11 -11.11 8.56
N ALA A 47 -17.13 -10.92 7.25
CA ALA A 47 -16.05 -11.27 6.33
C ALA A 47 -15.47 -9.97 5.76
N GLU A 48 -14.17 -9.78 5.89
CA GLU A 48 -13.45 -8.61 5.41
C GLU A 48 -12.35 -9.01 4.44
N SER A 49 -12.09 -8.18 3.46
CA SER A 49 -10.99 -8.31 2.53
C SER A 49 -10.20 -7.03 2.46
N ILE A 50 -8.91 -7.13 2.73
CA ILE A 50 -7.94 -6.08 2.46
C ILE A 50 -7.34 -6.36 1.10
N ASN A 51 -7.34 -5.35 0.23
CA ASN A 51 -6.92 -5.48 -1.17
C ASN A 51 -7.76 -6.52 -1.95
N PHE A 52 -9.07 -6.29 -2.01
CA PHE A 52 -10.06 -7.20 -2.61
C PHE A 52 -9.74 -7.59 -4.07
N PHE A 53 -9.32 -6.62 -4.88
CA PHE A 53 -8.92 -6.84 -6.27
C PHE A 53 -7.50 -7.37 -6.44
N ASN A 54 -6.76 -7.60 -5.34
CA ASN A 54 -5.38 -8.05 -5.35
C ASN A 54 -4.47 -7.19 -6.26
N THR A 55 -4.67 -5.87 -6.25
CA THR A 55 -3.87 -4.94 -7.06
C THR A 55 -2.51 -4.71 -6.38
N PRO A 56 -1.38 -4.94 -7.08
CA PRO A 56 -0.07 -4.68 -6.51
C PRO A 56 0.17 -3.18 -6.33
N GLN A 57 0.73 -2.80 -5.20
CA GLN A 57 1.09 -1.41 -4.90
C GLN A 57 2.61 -1.29 -4.91
N PHE A 58 3.17 -0.78 -6.00
CA PHE A 58 4.61 -0.62 -6.14
C PHE A 58 5.14 0.49 -5.21
N ALA A 59 6.29 0.23 -4.58
CA ALA A 59 6.95 1.23 -3.74
C ALA A 59 7.65 2.31 -4.57
N ASP A 60 8.30 3.23 -3.87
CA ASP A 60 9.13 4.25 -4.51
C ASP A 60 10.41 3.65 -5.09
N PRO A 61 10.91 4.19 -6.22
CA PRO A 61 12.20 3.79 -6.76
C PRO A 61 13.33 4.07 -5.75
N ASN A 62 14.39 3.26 -5.76
CA ASN A 62 15.51 3.47 -4.85
C ASN A 62 16.14 4.87 -5.05
N PRO A 63 16.16 5.73 -4.01
CA PRO A 63 16.67 7.10 -4.12
C PRO A 63 18.20 7.20 -4.02
N ASP A 64 18.88 6.12 -3.62
CA ASP A 64 20.32 6.12 -3.40
C ASP A 64 21.08 6.01 -4.72
N LEU A 65 21.74 7.10 -5.13
CA LEU A 65 22.57 7.21 -6.33
C LEU A 65 23.77 6.26 -6.34
N SER A 66 24.23 5.82 -5.17
CA SER A 66 25.35 4.87 -5.07
C SER A 66 24.89 3.41 -5.20
N SER A 67 23.58 3.16 -5.14
CA SER A 67 23.03 1.81 -5.25
C SER A 67 22.94 1.34 -6.70
N PRO A 68 23.28 0.06 -7.00
CA PRO A 68 23.02 -0.52 -8.33
C PRO A 68 21.53 -0.62 -8.67
N ALA A 69 20.65 -0.43 -7.68
CA ALA A 69 19.20 -0.38 -7.85
C ALA A 69 18.65 1.05 -7.99
N PHE A 70 19.50 2.08 -8.08
CA PHE A 70 19.06 3.47 -8.23
C PHE A 70 18.00 3.62 -9.34
N GLY A 71 16.91 4.31 -9.01
CA GLY A 71 15.80 4.56 -9.94
C GLY A 71 14.95 3.34 -10.29
N LYS A 72 15.19 2.17 -9.68
CA LYS A 72 14.38 0.95 -9.87
C LYS A 72 13.46 0.71 -8.67
N ILE A 73 12.27 0.20 -8.96
CA ILE A 73 11.33 -0.31 -7.96
C ILE A 73 11.58 -1.80 -7.81
N THR A 74 11.91 -2.25 -6.59
CA THR A 74 12.27 -3.65 -6.31
C THR A 74 11.29 -4.36 -5.38
N ASN A 75 10.32 -3.65 -4.84
CA ASN A 75 9.36 -4.17 -3.87
C ASN A 75 7.96 -3.56 -4.05
N THR A 76 7.02 -4.12 -3.29
CA THR A 76 5.65 -3.64 -3.16
C THR A 76 5.40 -3.17 -1.73
N LEU A 77 4.42 -2.29 -1.55
CA LEU A 77 4.00 -1.75 -0.27
C LEU A 77 2.94 -2.61 0.42
N ASN A 78 2.32 -3.56 -0.29
CA ASN A 78 1.26 -4.39 0.23
C ASN A 78 1.63 -5.88 0.21
N ASP A 79 1.18 -6.62 1.22
CA ASP A 79 1.42 -8.06 1.37
C ASP A 79 0.45 -8.93 0.52
N GLY A 80 -0.12 -8.38 -0.54
CA GLY A 80 -1.16 -9.03 -1.35
C GLY A 80 -2.56 -8.92 -0.74
N ARG A 81 -3.47 -9.81 -1.15
CA ARG A 81 -4.86 -9.86 -0.66
C ARG A 81 -4.96 -10.71 0.60
N SER A 82 -5.60 -10.17 1.63
CA SER A 82 -5.92 -10.92 2.85
C SER A 82 -7.43 -10.91 3.12
N PHE A 83 -7.90 -11.98 3.76
CA PHE A 83 -9.26 -12.11 4.24
C PHE A 83 -9.26 -12.29 5.75
N GLN A 84 -10.19 -11.63 6.43
CA GLN A 84 -10.40 -11.74 7.86
C GLN A 84 -11.85 -12.13 8.11
N PHE A 85 -12.05 -13.08 9.02
CA PHE A 85 -13.37 -13.56 9.40
C PHE A 85 -13.54 -13.37 10.89
N THR A 86 -14.64 -12.74 11.28
CA THR A 86 -15.00 -12.49 12.67
C THR A 86 -16.36 -13.07 12.95
N LEU A 87 -16.45 -13.81 14.06
CA LEU A 87 -17.69 -14.31 14.61
C LEU A 87 -17.86 -13.70 16.00
N GLN A 88 -18.98 -13.03 16.24
CA GLN A 88 -19.31 -12.39 17.50
C GLN A 88 -20.67 -12.89 18.00
N LEU A 89 -20.70 -13.36 19.24
CA LEU A 89 -21.93 -13.71 19.95
C LEU A 89 -22.19 -12.66 21.03
N GLN A 90 -23.38 -12.06 21.01
CA GLN A 90 -23.87 -11.13 22.02
C GLN A 90 -25.04 -11.78 22.76
N PHE A 91 -25.10 -11.59 24.08
CA PHE A 91 -26.11 -12.13 24.99
C PHE A 91 -26.48 -11.07 26.04
#